data_AF-A0A1H6XDY5-F1
#
_entry.id   AF-A0A1H6XDY5-F1
#
_cell.length_a   1.000
_cell.length_b   1.000
_cell.length_c   1.000
_cell.angle_alpha   90.00
_cell.angle_beta   90.00
_cell.angle_gamma   90.00
#
_symmetry.space_group_name_H-M   'P 1'
#
loop_
_entity.id
_entity.type
_entity.pdbx_description
1 polymer ?
#
loop_
_entity_poly.entity_id
_entity_poly.type
_entity_poly.pdbx_seq_one_letter_code
_entity_poly.pdbx_strand_id
1 'polypeptide(L)'
;MSKANRLELAQIADEALQQIDHGVEHLSWLEALLGAIRLDAEHNQGRRVADLATVAEYVLMDTSNLLDCQAEQLKTQLQTAERHDPSQNPVQEETVH
;
A
#
# COMPACT_ATOMS: atom_id res chain seq x y z
N MET A 1 -6.54 -12.45 -23.29
CA MET A 1 -6.95 -12.29 -21.87
C MET A 1 -8.23 -13.06 -21.56
N SER A 2 -8.13 -14.11 -20.74
CA SER A 2 -9.27 -14.95 -20.35
C SER A 2 -10.22 -14.23 -19.37
N LYS A 3 -11.45 -14.75 -19.17
CA LYS A 3 -12.38 -14.23 -18.12
C LYS A 3 -11.77 -14.34 -16.72
N ALA A 4 -11.01 -15.41 -16.45
CA ALA A 4 -10.31 -15.61 -15.18
C ALA A 4 -9.23 -14.56 -14.96
N ASN A 5 -8.38 -14.29 -15.96
CA ASN A 5 -7.33 -13.28 -15.90
C ASN A 5 -7.93 -11.87 -15.66
N ARG A 6 -9.06 -11.53 -16.32
CA ARG A 6 -9.76 -10.26 -16.05
C ARG A 6 -10.31 -10.14 -14.63
N LEU A 7 -10.76 -11.24 -14.02
CA LEU A 7 -11.27 -11.23 -12.66
C LEU A 7 -10.13 -11.05 -11.65
N GLU A 8 -9.01 -11.73 -11.87
CA GLU A 8 -7.79 -11.61 -11.06
C GLU A 8 -7.23 -10.18 -11.09
N LEU A 9 -7.12 -9.58 -12.27
CA LEU A 9 -6.70 -8.17 -12.40
C LEU A 9 -7.66 -7.19 -11.73
N ALA A 10 -8.98 -7.46 -11.77
CA ALA A 10 -9.95 -6.62 -11.09
C ALA A 10 -9.83 -6.72 -9.56
N GLN A 11 -9.50 -7.89 -9.02
CA GLN A 11 -9.23 -8.07 -7.59
C GLN A 11 -7.98 -7.32 -7.15
N ILE A 12 -6.88 -7.44 -7.91
CA ILE A 12 -5.64 -6.69 -7.63
C ILE A 12 -5.90 -5.18 -7.65
N ALA A 13 -6.71 -4.70 -8.60
CA ALA A 13 -7.08 -3.29 -8.66
C ALA A 13 -7.93 -2.83 -7.47
N ASP A 14 -8.87 -3.66 -7.01
CA ASP A 14 -9.68 -3.37 -5.82
C ASP A 14 -8.81 -3.33 -4.55
N GLU A 15 -7.91 -4.29 -4.38
CA GLU A 15 -6.93 -4.30 -3.29
C GLU A 15 -6.06 -3.03 -3.31
N ALA A 16 -5.61 -2.59 -4.49
CA ALA A 16 -4.85 -1.36 -4.64
C ALA A 16 -5.63 -0.10 -4.24
N LEU A 17 -6.91 -0.01 -4.62
CA LEU A 17 -7.77 1.10 -4.21
C LEU A 17 -7.96 1.12 -2.69
N GLN A 18 -8.20 -0.03 -2.07
CA GLN A 18 -8.33 -0.13 -0.62
C GLN A 18 -7.05 0.32 0.09
N GLN A 19 -5.87 -0.06 -0.41
CA GLN A 19 -4.60 0.38 0.18
C GLN A 19 -4.37 1.91 0.03
N ILE A 20 -4.79 2.51 -1.08
CA ILE A 20 -4.77 3.97 -1.26
C ILE A 20 -5.67 4.64 -0.22
N ASP A 21 -6.89 4.14 -0.02
CA ASP A 21 -7.82 4.68 0.98
C ASP A 21 -7.23 4.60 2.40
N HIS A 22 -6.59 3.48 2.76
CA HIS A 22 -5.87 3.36 4.03
C HIS A 22 -4.72 4.36 4.14
N GLY A 23 -3.93 4.55 3.07
CA GLY A 23 -2.85 5.54 3.04
C GLY A 23 -3.36 6.96 3.27
N VAL A 24 -4.49 7.34 2.66
CA VAL A 24 -5.14 8.63 2.86
C VAL A 24 -5.62 8.80 4.31
N GLU A 25 -6.18 7.76 4.92
CA GLU A 25 -6.59 7.79 6.33
C GLU A 25 -5.38 8.02 7.26
N HIS A 26 -4.27 7.32 7.04
CA HIS A 26 -3.05 7.51 7.84
C HIS A 26 -2.44 8.91 7.67
N LEU A 27 -2.48 9.49 6.46
CA LEU A 27 -2.06 10.88 6.25
C LEU A 27 -2.94 11.86 7.04
N SER A 28 -4.24 11.58 7.14
CA SER A 28 -5.16 12.40 7.95
C SER A 28 -4.84 12.33 9.45
N TRP A 29 -4.42 11.16 9.95
CA TRP A 29 -3.96 11.02 11.33
C TRP A 29 -2.66 11.78 11.58
N LEU A 30 -1.71 11.72 10.64
CA LEU A 30 -0.46 12.48 10.74
C LEU A 30 -0.71 13.99 10.71
N GLU A 31 -1.61 14.47 9.84
CA GLU A 31 -2.03 15.88 9.83
C GLU A 31 -2.59 16.32 11.19
N ALA A 32 -3.45 15.49 11.81
CA ALA A 32 -3.98 15.76 13.13
C ALA A 32 -2.89 15.81 14.22
N LEU A 33 -1.92 14.89 14.18
CA LEU A 33 -0.78 14.87 15.11
C LEU A 33 0.11 16.10 14.96
N LEU A 34 0.43 16.50 13.72
CA LEU A 34 1.18 17.73 13.44
C LEU A 34 0.43 18.98 13.91
N GLY A 35 -0.90 19.00 13.74
CA GLY A 35 -1.76 20.04 14.29
C GLY A 35 -1.69 20.10 15.81
N ALA A 36 -1.73 18.95 16.50
CA ALA A 36 -1.61 18.87 17.95
C ALA A 36 -0.24 19.35 18.45
N ILE A 37 0.86 18.97 17.78
CA ILE A 37 2.21 19.45 18.08
C ILE A 37 2.27 20.97 17.98
N ARG A 38 1.75 21.53 16.88
CA ARG A 38 1.73 22.98 16.65
C ARG A 38 0.94 23.71 17.74
N LEU A 39 -0.25 23.23 18.06
CA LEU A 39 -1.10 23.84 19.10
C LEU A 39 -0.48 23.71 20.51
N ASP A 40 0.19 22.60 20.81
CA ASP A 40 0.88 22.43 22.09
C ASP A 40 2.07 23.41 22.21
N ALA A 41 2.81 23.62 21.12
CA ALA A 41 3.86 24.63 21.05
C ALA A 41 3.31 26.07 21.22
N GLU A 42 2.22 26.40 20.53
CA GLU A 42 1.62 27.75 20.53
C GLU A 42 0.92 28.09 21.86
N HIS A 43 0.24 27.13 22.48
CA HIS A 43 -0.71 27.39 23.56
C HIS A 43 -0.43 26.66 24.87
N ASN A 44 0.39 25.59 24.84
CA ASN A 44 0.68 24.77 26.02
C ASN A 44 2.18 24.76 26.38
N GLN A 45 2.91 25.81 25.97
CA GLN A 45 4.33 26.01 26.26
C GLN A 45 5.23 24.87 25.75
N GLY A 46 4.76 24.11 24.76
CA GLY A 46 5.46 22.96 24.21
C GLY A 46 5.61 21.78 25.17
N ARG A 47 4.79 21.70 26.23
CA ARG A 47 4.90 20.68 27.29
C ARG A 47 4.90 19.25 26.76
N ARG A 48 4.17 18.98 25.68
CA ARG A 48 3.99 17.65 25.09
C ARG A 48 4.57 17.51 23.70
N VAL A 49 5.25 18.54 23.18
CA VAL A 49 5.81 18.51 21.81
C VAL A 49 6.71 17.29 21.60
N ALA A 50 7.58 16.97 22.57
CA ALA A 50 8.47 15.80 22.47
C ALA A 50 7.68 14.48 22.41
N ASP A 51 6.75 14.26 23.34
CA ASP A 51 5.94 13.04 23.38
C ASP A 51 5.09 12.88 22.10
N LEU A 52 4.47 13.97 21.64
CA LEU A 52 3.66 13.97 20.42
C LEU A 52 4.51 13.74 19.17
N ALA A 53 5.73 14.30 19.11
CA ALA A 53 6.66 14.05 18.02
C ALA A 53 7.11 12.58 17.99
N THR A 54 7.41 11.97 19.15
CA THR A 54 7.73 10.54 19.23
C THR A 54 6.58 9.66 18.74
N VAL A 55 5.32 10.02 19.07
CA VAL A 55 4.15 9.30 18.53
C VAL A 55 4.05 9.48 17.02
N ALA A 56 4.25 10.68 16.50
CA ALA A 56 4.21 10.94 15.07
C ALA A 56 5.30 10.17 14.32
N GLU A 57 6.52 10.10 14.85
CA GLU A 57 7.62 9.31 14.30
C GLU A 57 7.28 7.82 14.25
N TYR A 58 6.74 7.27 15.35
CA TYR A 58 6.33 5.87 15.40
C TYR A 58 5.23 5.54 14.37
N VAL A 59 4.17 6.36 14.32
CA VAL A 59 3.05 6.18 13.39
C VAL A 59 3.55 6.29 11.94
N LEU A 60 4.42 7.25 11.64
CA LEU A 60 4.99 7.42 10.30
C LEU A 60 5.82 6.20 9.90
N MET A 61 6.70 5.71 10.79
CA MET A 61 7.53 4.54 10.54
C MET A 61 6.69 3.29 10.28
N ASP A 62 5.70 3.02 11.13
CA ASP A 62 4.85 1.85 11.02
C ASP A 62 3.98 1.90 9.74
N THR A 63 3.38 3.05 9.47
CA THR A 63 2.59 3.29 8.25
C THR A 63 3.44 3.13 7.00
N SER A 64 4.64 3.71 6.96
CA SER A 64 5.54 3.59 5.80
C SER A 64 5.90 2.13 5.54
N ASN A 65 6.25 1.38 6.60
CA ASN A 65 6.60 -0.03 6.47
C ASN A 65 5.42 -0.88 5.99
N LEU A 66 4.21 -0.61 6.49
CA LEU A 66 2.99 -1.28 6.05
C LEU A 66 2.72 -1.02 4.57
N LEU A 67 2.72 0.25 4.14
CA LEU A 67 2.44 0.65 2.76
C LEU A 67 3.50 0.11 1.79
N ASP A 68 4.78 0.08 2.19
CA ASP A 68 5.86 -0.51 1.38
C ASP A 68 5.65 -2.02 1.19
N CYS A 69 5.33 -2.74 2.27
CA CYS A 69 5.04 -4.17 2.21
C CYS A 69 3.83 -4.48 1.31
N GLN A 70 2.77 -3.68 1.45
CA GLN A 70 1.56 -3.77 0.64
C GLN A 70 1.82 -3.49 -0.85
N ALA A 71 2.63 -2.48 -1.15
CA ALA A 71 3.05 -2.17 -2.52
C ALA A 71 3.85 -3.31 -3.15
N GLU A 72 4.79 -3.92 -2.42
CA GLU A 72 5.55 -5.09 -2.90
C GLU A 72 4.66 -6.32 -3.14
N GLN A 73 3.66 -6.53 -2.28
CA GLN A 73 2.67 -7.60 -2.47
C GLN A 73 1.87 -7.39 -3.76
N LEU A 74 1.32 -6.19 -3.99
CA LEU A 74 0.58 -5.87 -5.22
C LEU A 74 1.43 -6.03 -6.48
N LYS A 75 2.70 -5.58 -6.44
CA LYS A 75 3.65 -5.78 -7.56
C LYS A 75 3.83 -7.26 -7.86
N THR A 76 3.99 -8.08 -6.82
CA THR A 76 4.16 -9.54 -6.98
C THR A 76 2.91 -10.20 -7.55
N GLN A 77 1.73 -9.81 -7.08
CA GLN A 77 0.44 -10.29 -7.60
C GLN A 77 0.28 -9.91 -9.08
N LEU A 78 0.58 -8.65 -9.44
CA LEU A 78 0.48 -8.18 -10.82
C LEU A 78 1.44 -8.94 -11.76
N GLN A 79 2.71 -9.11 -11.35
CA GLN A 79 3.68 -9.91 -12.11
C GLN A 79 3.23 -11.36 -12.29
N THR A 80 2.56 -11.93 -11.29
CA THR A 80 2.02 -13.29 -11.34
C THR A 80 0.87 -13.38 -12.33
N ALA A 81 -0.08 -12.45 -12.27
CA ALA A 81 -1.21 -12.37 -13.20
C ALA A 81 -0.76 -12.16 -14.65
N GLU A 82 0.27 -11.33 -14.88
CA GLU A 82 0.88 -11.12 -16.20
C GLU A 82 1.49 -12.41 -16.77
N ARG A 83 2.21 -13.19 -15.95
CA ARG A 83 2.79 -14.49 -16.36
C ARG A 83 1.74 -15.57 -16.62
N HIS A 84 0.56 -15.46 -16.01
CA HIS A 84 -0.55 -16.41 -16.18
C HIS A 84 -1.38 -16.15 -17.45
N ASP A 85 -1.00 -15.21 -18.33
CA ASP A 85 -1.69 -15.03 -19.62
C ASP A 85 -1.38 -16.22 -20.56
N PRO A 86 -2.37 -17.08 -20.88
CA PRO A 86 -2.17 -18.30 -21.65
C PRO A 86 -1.66 -18.07 -23.09
N SER A 87 -1.56 -16.83 -23.57
CA SER A 87 -0.90 -16.50 -24.85
C SER A 87 0.63 -16.53 -24.79
N GLN A 88 1.25 -16.66 -23.62
CA GLN A 88 2.71 -16.73 -23.47
C GLN A 88 3.26 -18.15 -23.23
N ASN A 89 2.41 -19.17 -23.11
CA ASN A 89 2.89 -20.56 -23.07
C ASN A 89 3.20 -21.03 -24.50
N PRO A 90 4.47 -21.24 -24.89
CA PRO A 90 4.76 -21.82 -26.19
C PRO A 90 4.14 -23.22 -26.22
N VAL A 91 3.32 -23.44 -27.25
CA VAL A 91 2.72 -24.73 -27.56
C VAL A 91 3.82 -25.78 -27.49
N GLN A 92 3.64 -26.78 -26.63
CA GLN A 92 4.46 -27.99 -26.67
C GLN A 92 4.20 -28.63 -28.04
N GLU A 93 5.11 -28.43 -28.99
CA GLU A 93 5.15 -29.21 -30.23
C GLU A 93 5.45 -30.65 -29.83
N GLU A 94 4.36 -31.41 -29.72
CA GLU A 94 4.33 -32.85 -29.65
C GLU A 94 4.94 -33.39 -30.96
N THR A 95 6.27 -33.52 -30.99
CA THR A 95 6.99 -34.18 -32.07
C THR A 95 6.82 -35.69 -31.90
N VAL A 96 5.70 -36.19 -32.44
CA VAL A 96 5.57 -37.60 -32.80
C VAL A 96 6.39 -37.83 -34.06
N HIS A 97 7.53 -38.53 -33.94
CA HIS A 97 8.02 -39.48 -34.93
C HIS A 97 9.11 -40.39 -34.35
#